data_AF-A0A6M0CB10-F1
#
_entry.id   AF-A0A6M0CB10-F1
#
_cell.length_a   1.000
_cell.length_b   1.000
_cell.length_c   1.000
_cell.angle_alpha   90.00
_cell.angle_beta   90.00
_cell.angle_gamma   90.00
#
_symmetry.space_group_name_H-M   'P 1'
#
loop_
_entity.id
_entity.type
_entity.pdbx_description
1 polymer ?
#
loop_
_entity_poly.entity_id
_entity_poly.type
_entity_poly.pdbx_seq_one_letter_code
_entity_poly.pdbx_strand_id
1 'polypeptide(L)'
;LACGGAIALLMRSEPWRNWLLRLYPQIAVLSGSIIGIICVIQQESLAPYQPVVVSIGYSLLAIFFCSVLVTSLVAAENNPLVRFLNWSPLRKLGRISYGFYFYHGMIILILRHRLPALINDSYILGDLLLVFCSGVLTLMVSLLSWYCLEQPILKLKRYFPRGEFVEER
;
A
#
# COMPACT_ATOMS: atom_id res chain seq x y z
N LEU A 1 -2.74 9.31 -9.01
CA LEU A 1 -3.58 10.40 -8.46
C LEU A 1 -4.67 10.83 -9.42
N ALA A 2 -4.36 11.16 -10.69
CA ALA A 2 -5.36 11.55 -11.70
C ALA A 2 -6.50 10.53 -11.87
N CYS A 3 -6.20 9.23 -11.92
CA CYS A 3 -7.22 8.18 -12.07
C CYS A 3 -8.23 8.14 -10.90
N GLY A 4 -7.77 8.38 -9.66
CA GLY A 4 -8.67 8.41 -8.49
C GLY A 4 -9.63 9.59 -8.51
N GLY A 5 -9.15 10.77 -8.93
CA GLY A 5 -10.00 11.95 -9.12
C GLY A 5 -11.01 11.78 -10.26
N ALA A 6 -10.58 11.19 -11.39
CA ALA A 6 -11.47 10.88 -12.51
C ALA A 6 -12.58 9.90 -12.11
N ILE A 7 -12.25 8.87 -11.32
CA ILE A 7 -13.22 7.89 -10.83
C ILE A 7 -14.20 8.50 -9.84
N ALA A 8 -13.73 9.37 -8.94
CA ALA A 8 -14.61 10.10 -8.03
C ALA A 8 -15.63 10.98 -8.79
N LEU A 9 -15.21 11.64 -9.88
CA LEU A 9 -16.10 12.41 -10.75
C LEU A 9 -17.08 11.54 -11.52
N LEU A 10 -16.62 10.41 -12.08
CA LEU A 10 -17.47 9.48 -12.85
C LEU A 10 -18.54 8.82 -11.98
N MET A 11 -18.24 8.53 -10.71
CA MET A 11 -19.20 7.99 -9.74
C MET A 11 -20.35 8.95 -9.41
N ARG A 12 -20.25 10.24 -9.75
CA ARG A 12 -21.30 11.23 -9.54
C ARG A 12 -22.47 11.11 -10.53
N SER A 13 -22.28 10.42 -11.66
CA SER A 13 -23.32 10.26 -12.69
C SER A 13 -23.89 8.84 -12.72
N GLU A 14 -25.21 8.72 -12.53
CA GLU A 14 -25.94 7.43 -12.45
C GLU A 14 -25.71 6.45 -13.62
N PRO A 15 -25.74 6.87 -14.91
CA PRO A 15 -25.56 5.94 -16.02
C PRO A 15 -24.13 5.38 -16.11
N TRP A 16 -23.11 6.21 -15.88
CA TRP A 16 -21.71 5.80 -15.90
C TRP A 16 -21.35 4.92 -14.71
N ARG A 17 -21.93 5.20 -13.54
CA ARG A 17 -21.75 4.40 -12.32
C ARG A 17 -22.13 2.94 -12.54
N ASN A 18 -23.32 2.66 -13.07
CA ASN A 18 -23.78 1.28 -13.28
C ASN A 18 -22.96 0.52 -14.34
N TRP A 19 -22.48 1.22 -15.37
CA TRP A 19 -21.60 0.62 -16.38
C TRP A 19 -20.20 0.32 -15.82
N LEU A 20 -19.60 1.25 -15.08
CA LEU A 20 -18.32 1.04 -14.39
C LEU A 20 -18.41 -0.17 -13.43
N LEU A 21 -19.46 -0.26 -12.62
CA LEU A 21 -19.57 -1.29 -11.59
C LEU A 21 -19.65 -2.72 -12.13
N ARG A 22 -20.12 -2.91 -13.37
CA ARG A 22 -20.14 -4.22 -14.03
C ARG A 22 -18.75 -4.67 -14.51
N LEU A 23 -17.91 -3.71 -14.94
CA LEU A 23 -16.62 -3.99 -15.57
C LEU A 23 -15.47 -4.08 -14.56
N TYR A 24 -15.55 -3.32 -13.47
CA TYR A 24 -14.47 -3.19 -12.50
C TYR A 24 -14.03 -4.51 -11.81
N PRO A 25 -14.90 -5.43 -11.38
CA PRO A 25 -14.43 -6.69 -10.80
C PRO A 25 -13.60 -7.53 -11.80
N GLN A 26 -13.94 -7.48 -13.09
CA GLN A 26 -13.17 -8.15 -14.15
C GLN A 26 -11.83 -7.45 -14.39
N ILE A 27 -11.82 -6.11 -14.38
CA ILE A 27 -10.60 -5.30 -14.49
C ILE A 27 -9.65 -5.56 -13.31
N ALA A 28 -10.16 -5.77 -12.10
CA ALA A 28 -9.33 -6.11 -10.93
C ALA A 28 -8.63 -7.46 -11.10
N VAL A 29 -9.34 -8.48 -11.58
CA VAL A 29 -8.76 -9.82 -11.82
C VAL A 29 -7.74 -9.77 -12.96
N LEU A 30 -8.06 -9.09 -14.06
CA LEU A 30 -7.16 -8.95 -15.21
C LEU A 30 -5.89 -8.19 -14.85
N SER A 31 -6.00 -7.02 -14.21
CA SER A 31 -4.84 -6.24 -13.79
C SER A 31 -4.01 -6.96 -12.73
N GLY A 32 -4.65 -7.65 -11.77
CA GLY A 32 -3.95 -8.48 -10.78
C GLY A 32 -3.18 -9.64 -11.41
N SER A 33 -3.77 -10.30 -12.42
CA SER A 33 -3.14 -11.39 -13.16
C SER A 33 -1.93 -10.90 -13.96
N ILE A 34 -2.06 -9.75 -14.63
CA ILE A 34 -0.97 -9.14 -15.40
C ILE A 34 0.18 -8.72 -14.48
N ILE A 35 -0.11 -8.13 -13.31
CA ILE A 35 0.92 -7.79 -12.31
C ILE A 35 1.61 -9.04 -11.79
N GLY A 36 0.85 -10.10 -11.47
CA GLY A 36 1.42 -11.38 -11.03
C GLY A 36 2.36 -11.98 -12.06
N ILE A 37 1.96 -11.98 -13.33
CA ILE A 37 2.79 -12.46 -14.45
C ILE A 37 4.07 -11.62 -14.59
N ILE A 38 3.96 -10.28 -14.52
CA ILE A 38 5.12 -9.38 -14.60
C ILE A 38 6.10 -9.63 -13.44
N CYS A 39 5.60 -9.81 -12.21
CA CYS A 39 6.43 -10.13 -11.05
C CYS A 39 7.13 -11.49 -11.17
N VAL A 40 6.50 -12.50 -11.78
CA VAL A 40 7.09 -13.83 -11.99
C VAL A 40 8.16 -13.80 -13.09
N ILE A 41 7.93 -13.04 -14.17
CA ILE A 41 8.85 -12.99 -15.32
C ILE A 41 10.07 -12.12 -15.04
N GLN A 42 9.94 -11.05 -14.24
CA GLN A 42 11.01 -10.07 -14.02
C GLN A 42 11.78 -10.26 -12.69
N GLN A 43 11.90 -11.49 -12.18
CA GLN A 43 12.58 -11.75 -10.89
C GLN A 43 14.02 -11.21 -10.83
N GLU A 44 14.73 -11.10 -11.96
CA GLU A 44 16.13 -10.64 -12.00
C GLU A 44 16.34 -9.25 -12.63
N SER A 45 15.31 -8.64 -13.23
CA SER A 45 15.46 -7.42 -14.06
C SER A 45 14.56 -6.26 -13.62
N LEU A 46 14.11 -6.26 -12.37
CA LEU A 46 13.53 -5.08 -11.71
C LEU A 46 14.63 -4.07 -11.34
N ALA A 47 15.49 -3.72 -12.30
CA ALA A 47 16.34 -2.55 -12.17
C ALA A 47 15.41 -1.33 -12.03
N PRO A 48 15.48 -0.54 -10.93
CA PRO A 48 14.52 0.53 -10.61
C PRO A 48 14.41 1.68 -11.64
N TYR A 49 15.09 1.57 -12.79
CA TYR A 49 15.29 2.64 -13.76
C TYR A 49 14.84 2.31 -15.19
N GLN A 50 14.27 1.13 -15.45
CA GLN A 50 13.73 0.86 -16.79
C GLN A 50 12.43 1.67 -17.02
N PRO A 51 12.39 2.60 -17.99
CA PRO A 51 11.25 3.51 -18.18
C PRO A 51 9.95 2.77 -18.52
N VAL A 52 10.05 1.58 -19.10
CA VAL A 52 8.90 0.71 -19.43
C VAL A 52 8.27 0.13 -18.16
N VAL A 53 9.07 -0.36 -17.22
CA VAL A 53 8.59 -0.91 -15.94
C VAL A 53 7.93 0.18 -15.11
N VAL A 54 8.53 1.36 -15.07
CA VAL A 54 7.98 2.54 -14.39
C VAL A 54 6.65 2.96 -15.01
N SER A 55 6.58 3.13 -16.33
CA SER A 55 5.39 3.68 -16.98
C SER A 55 4.21 2.70 -17.00
N ILE A 56 4.48 1.45 -17.42
CA ILE A 56 3.43 0.44 -17.58
C ILE A 56 3.09 -0.20 -16.23
N GLY A 57 4.11 -0.53 -15.43
CA GLY A 57 3.92 -1.18 -14.13
C GLY A 57 3.14 -0.31 -13.15
N TYR A 58 3.51 0.97 -13.00
CA TYR A 58 2.77 1.87 -12.09
C TYR A 58 1.37 2.19 -12.59
N SER A 59 1.14 2.27 -13.90
CA SER A 59 -0.20 2.47 -14.46
C SER A 59 -1.10 1.27 -14.20
N LEU A 60 -0.60 0.04 -14.40
CA LEU A 60 -1.33 -1.19 -14.09
C LEU A 60 -1.64 -1.30 -12.60
N LEU A 61 -0.67 -0.98 -11.74
CA LEU A 61 -0.85 -0.97 -10.29
C LEU A 61 -1.90 0.05 -9.85
N ALA A 62 -1.89 1.24 -10.46
CA ALA A 62 -2.88 2.28 -10.21
C ALA A 62 -4.29 1.80 -10.61
N ILE A 63 -4.44 1.17 -11.78
CA ILE A 63 -5.72 0.61 -12.24
C ILE A 63 -6.20 -0.49 -11.29
N PHE A 64 -5.30 -1.40 -10.88
CA PHE A 64 -5.62 -2.49 -9.97
C PHE A 64 -6.15 -1.98 -8.63
N PHE A 65 -5.39 -1.11 -7.94
CA PHE A 65 -5.82 -0.60 -6.64
C PHE A 65 -7.07 0.27 -6.73
N CYS A 66 -7.22 1.03 -7.83
CA CYS A 66 -8.44 1.80 -8.02
C CYS A 66 -9.65 0.90 -8.25
N SER A 67 -9.45 -0.22 -8.94
CA SER A 67 -10.51 -1.19 -9.15
C SER A 67 -10.96 -1.89 -7.86
N VAL A 68 -9.99 -2.30 -7.04
CA VAL A 68 -10.25 -2.85 -5.70
C VAL A 68 -10.98 -1.83 -4.81
N LEU A 69 -10.61 -0.55 -4.90
CA LEU A 69 -11.24 0.52 -4.14
C LEU A 69 -12.71 0.71 -4.55
N VAL A 70 -13.01 0.85 -5.85
CA VAL A 70 -14.39 1.00 -6.34
C VAL A 70 -15.23 -0.23 -5.98
N THR A 71 -14.66 -1.43 -6.15
CA THR A 71 -15.35 -2.68 -5.81
C THR A 71 -15.65 -2.75 -4.31
N SER A 72 -14.71 -2.34 -3.45
CA SER A 72 -14.92 -2.36 -2.00
C SER A 72 -15.93 -1.32 -1.50
N LEU A 73 -16.07 -0.17 -2.20
CA LEU A 73 -17.06 0.85 -1.86
C LEU A 73 -18.50 0.47 -2.22
N VAL A 74 -18.69 -0.39 -3.22
CA VAL A 74 -20.03 -0.76 -3.71
C VAL A 74 -20.44 -2.17 -3.31
N ALA A 75 -19.50 -3.06 -3.04
CA ALA A 75 -19.79 -4.39 -2.56
C ALA A 75 -20.56 -4.33 -1.23
N ALA A 76 -21.58 -5.19 -1.11
CA ALA A 76 -22.33 -5.34 0.13
C ALA A 76 -21.39 -5.71 1.29
N GLU A 77 -21.75 -5.33 2.52
CA GLU A 77 -20.94 -5.58 3.73
C GLU A 77 -20.59 -7.07 3.93
N ASN A 78 -21.45 -7.98 3.44
CA ASN A 78 -21.24 -9.43 3.50
C ASN A 78 -20.28 -9.97 2.43
N ASN A 79 -19.73 -9.13 1.55
CA ASN A 79 -18.77 -9.59 0.55
C ASN A 79 -17.44 -9.97 1.24
N PRO A 80 -16.85 -11.15 0.92
CA PRO A 80 -15.59 -11.60 1.52
C PRO A 80 -14.45 -10.59 1.33
N LEU A 81 -14.40 -9.86 0.22
CA LEU A 81 -13.40 -8.82 -0.04
C LEU A 81 -13.51 -7.68 0.98
N VAL A 82 -14.73 -7.18 1.20
CA VAL A 82 -14.99 -6.09 2.16
C VAL A 82 -14.70 -6.55 3.58
N ARG A 83 -15.07 -7.77 3.93
CA ARG A 83 -14.77 -8.36 5.24
C ARG A 83 -13.26 -8.52 5.48
N PHE A 84 -12.50 -8.92 4.46
CA PHE A 84 -11.04 -9.01 4.52
C PHE A 84 -10.39 -7.63 4.66
N LEU A 85 -10.80 -6.65 3.85
CA LEU A 85 -10.29 -5.27 3.93
C LEU A 85 -10.63 -4.58 5.26
N ASN A 86 -11.79 -4.89 5.85
CA ASN A 86 -12.20 -4.39 7.16
C ASN A 86 -11.64 -5.18 8.35
N TRP A 87 -10.84 -6.22 8.10
CA TRP A 87 -10.28 -7.05 9.15
C TRP A 87 -9.41 -6.19 10.09
N SER A 88 -9.71 -6.29 11.39
CA SER A 88 -9.08 -5.43 12.42
C SER A 88 -7.54 -5.44 12.35
N PRO A 89 -6.85 -6.60 12.25
CA PRO A 89 -5.40 -6.65 12.14
C PRO A 89 -4.85 -5.89 10.92
N LEU A 90 -5.50 -6.00 9.76
CA LEU A 90 -5.09 -5.31 8.54
C LEU A 90 -5.19 -3.79 8.69
N ARG A 91 -6.27 -3.32 9.33
CA ARG A 91 -6.43 -1.90 9.67
C ARG A 91 -5.40 -1.43 10.70
N LYS A 92 -5.01 -2.26 11.68
CA LYS A 92 -3.93 -1.91 12.64
C LYS A 92 -2.59 -1.82 11.92
N LEU A 93 -2.29 -2.78 11.04
CA LEU A 93 -1.06 -2.84 10.28
C LEU A 93 -0.93 -1.64 9.32
N GLY A 94 -2.04 -1.23 8.69
CA GLY A 94 -2.10 -0.02 7.87
C GLY A 94 -1.81 1.28 8.63
N ARG A 95 -1.93 1.32 9.96
CA ARG A 95 -1.51 2.48 10.76
C ARG A 95 0.00 2.53 10.98
N ILE A 96 0.61 1.36 11.15
CA ILE A 96 2.04 1.18 11.41
C ILE A 96 2.85 1.23 10.09
N SER A 97 2.18 1.11 8.94
CA SER A 97 2.83 1.09 7.62
C SER A 97 3.61 2.37 7.33
N TYR A 98 3.16 3.52 7.85
CA TYR A 98 3.85 4.79 7.67
C TYR A 98 5.23 4.78 8.34
N GLY A 99 5.28 4.47 9.64
CA GLY A 99 6.56 4.32 10.34
C GLY A 99 7.43 3.23 9.72
N PHE A 100 6.82 2.12 9.26
CA PHE A 100 7.57 1.02 8.64
C PHE A 100 8.27 1.50 7.35
N TYR A 101 7.56 2.24 6.49
CA TYR A 101 8.13 2.83 5.29
C TYR A 101 9.26 3.82 5.61
N PHE A 102 9.17 4.57 6.70
CA PHE A 102 10.23 5.49 7.08
C PHE A 102 11.49 4.74 7.58
N TYR A 103 11.32 3.75 8.46
CA TYR A 103 12.47 3.12 9.14
C TYR A 103 13.11 1.98 8.36
N HIS A 104 12.39 1.28 7.45
CA HIS A 104 12.93 0.08 6.80
C HIS A 104 14.23 0.35 6.04
N GLY A 105 14.29 1.44 5.27
CA GLY A 105 15.49 1.81 4.50
C GLY A 105 16.69 2.10 5.40
N MET A 106 16.48 2.86 6.48
CA MET A 106 17.53 3.16 7.47
C MET A 106 18.05 1.90 8.15
N ILE A 107 17.15 1.00 8.57
CA ILE A 107 17.50 -0.23 9.28
C ILE A 107 18.25 -1.20 8.34
N ILE A 108 17.81 -1.34 7.09
CA ILE A 108 18.51 -2.16 6.09
C ILE A 108 19.94 -1.64 5.87
N LEU A 109 20.12 -0.32 5.73
CA LEU A 109 21.44 0.29 5.56
C LEU A 109 22.35 0.02 6.77
N ILE A 110 21.82 0.19 7.98
CA ILE A 110 22.56 -0.06 9.23
C ILE A 110 22.96 -1.54 9.33
N LEU A 111 22.04 -2.47 9.09
CA LEU A 111 22.31 -3.90 9.16
C LEU A 111 23.35 -4.33 8.12
N ARG A 112 23.24 -3.83 6.88
CA ARG A 112 24.23 -4.09 5.82
C ARG A 112 25.63 -3.62 6.19
N HIS A 113 25.75 -2.47 6.86
CA HIS A 113 27.04 -1.92 7.25
C HIS A 113 27.63 -2.60 8.50
N ARG A 114 26.78 -3.01 9.45
CA ARG A 114 27.21 -3.55 10.76
C ARG A 114 27.41 -5.06 10.77
N LEU A 115 26.73 -5.81 9.90
CA LEU A 115 26.81 -7.27 9.86
C LEU A 115 27.19 -7.78 8.45
N PRO A 116 28.39 -7.42 7.93
CA PRO A 116 28.84 -7.90 6.62
C PRO A 116 29.02 -9.43 6.59
N ALA A 117 29.33 -10.04 7.73
CA ALA A 117 29.49 -11.50 7.86
C ALA A 117 28.19 -12.28 7.57
N LEU A 118 27.03 -11.74 7.95
CA LEU A 118 25.74 -12.37 7.60
C LEU A 118 25.45 -12.34 6.10
N ILE A 119 26.07 -11.45 5.35
CA ILE A 119 25.80 -11.24 3.92
C ILE A 119 26.82 -12.00 3.06
N ASN A 120 28.06 -12.14 3.52
CA ASN A 120 29.15 -12.71 2.73
C ASN A 120 29.25 -14.24 2.77
N ASP A 121 28.78 -14.92 3.82
CA ASP A 121 29.03 -16.35 3.99
C ASP A 121 27.99 -17.28 3.31
N SER A 122 26.85 -16.76 2.83
CA SER A 122 25.85 -17.54 2.08
C SER A 122 24.85 -16.65 1.34
N TYR A 123 24.88 -16.66 0.00
CA TYR A 123 24.06 -15.77 -0.85
C TYR A 123 22.55 -15.81 -0.55
N ILE A 124 21.97 -16.98 -0.28
CA ILE A 124 20.52 -17.11 -0.10
C ILE A 124 20.13 -16.99 1.38
N LEU A 125 20.87 -17.69 2.26
CA LEU A 125 20.54 -17.72 3.69
C LEU A 125 20.84 -16.38 4.37
N GLY A 126 21.92 -15.70 3.95
CA GLY A 126 22.30 -14.39 4.43
C GLY A 126 21.29 -13.30 4.07
N ASP A 127 20.83 -13.29 2.81
CA ASP A 127 19.80 -12.36 2.35
C ASP A 127 18.45 -12.63 3.02
N LEU A 128 18.06 -13.89 3.21
CA LEU A 128 16.82 -14.23 3.91
C LEU A 128 16.86 -13.78 5.38
N LEU A 129 17.99 -14.01 6.06
CA LEU A 129 18.22 -13.53 7.42
C LEU A 129 18.22 -12.01 7.50
N LEU A 130 18.83 -11.32 6.53
CA LEU A 130 18.84 -9.87 6.47
C LEU A 130 17.42 -9.31 6.31
N VAL A 131 16.62 -9.86 5.39
CA VAL A 131 15.21 -9.46 5.18
C VAL A 131 14.38 -9.73 6.41
N PHE A 132 14.55 -10.91 7.03
CA PHE A 132 13.82 -11.26 8.24
C PHE A 132 14.17 -10.34 9.42
N CYS A 133 15.46 -10.19 9.72
CA CYS A 133 15.94 -9.35 10.81
C CYS A 133 15.58 -7.88 10.60
N SER A 134 15.79 -7.35 9.39
CA SER A 134 15.41 -5.97 9.08
C SER A 134 13.89 -5.76 9.15
N GLY A 135 13.08 -6.71 8.68
CA GLY A 135 11.63 -6.67 8.78
C GLY A 135 11.15 -6.65 10.23
N VAL A 136 11.68 -7.55 11.07
CA VAL A 136 11.34 -7.63 12.50
C VAL A 136 11.76 -6.35 13.23
N LEU A 137 13.00 -5.89 13.04
CA LEU A 137 13.49 -4.66 13.65
C LEU A 137 12.67 -3.45 13.22
N THR A 138 12.34 -3.35 11.93
CA THR A 138 11.51 -2.26 11.41
C THR A 138 10.10 -2.31 11.99
N LEU A 139 9.49 -3.49 12.10
CA LEU A 139 8.19 -3.63 12.74
C LEU A 139 8.24 -3.18 14.20
N MET A 140 9.27 -3.58 14.95
CA MET A 140 9.42 -3.18 16.35
C MET A 140 9.62 -1.67 16.50
N VAL A 141 10.50 -1.07 15.70
CA VAL A 141 10.75 0.39 15.73
C VAL A 141 9.51 1.17 15.29
N SER A 142 8.82 0.70 14.24
CA SER A 142 7.59 1.34 13.77
C SER A 142 6.46 1.24 14.79
N LEU A 143 6.29 0.08 15.45
CA LEU A 143 5.35 -0.07 16.55
C LEU A 143 5.67 0.87 17.71
N LEU A 144 6.94 0.97 18.09
CA LEU A 144 7.38 1.87 19.15
C LEU A 144 7.11 3.33 18.78
N SER A 145 7.45 3.75 17.56
CA SER A 145 7.14 5.09 17.02
C SER A 145 5.64 5.36 17.06
N TRP A 146 4.81 4.39 16.66
CA TRP A 146 3.36 4.55 16.66
C TRP A 146 2.82 4.85 18.06
N TYR A 147 3.22 4.08 19.07
CA TYR A 147 2.72 4.25 20.44
C TYR A 147 3.34 5.47 21.14
N CYS A 148 4.62 5.77 20.91
CA CYS A 148 5.34 6.83 21.61
C CYS A 148 5.21 8.22 20.96
N LEU A 149 5.07 8.30 19.64
CA LEU A 149 5.10 9.57 18.90
C LEU A 149 3.79 9.80 18.14
N GLU A 150 3.43 8.89 17.23
CA GLU A 150 2.32 9.15 16.30
C GLU A 150 0.98 9.23 17.04
N GLN A 151 0.69 8.30 17.95
CA GLN A 151 -0.56 8.29 18.69
C GLN A 151 -0.73 9.53 19.60
N PRO A 152 0.27 9.97 20.38
CA PRO A 152 0.18 11.24 21.13
C PRO A 152 0.02 12.47 20.24
N ILE A 153 0.77 12.58 19.15
CA ILE A 153 0.69 13.72 18.22
C ILE A 153 -0.71 13.76 17.58
N LEU A 154 -1.26 12.62 17.17
CA LEU A 154 -2.61 12.54 16.62
C LEU A 154 -3.69 12.93 17.63
N LYS A 155 -3.51 12.62 18.92
CA LYS A 155 -4.43 13.09 19.98
C LYS A 155 -4.40 14.61 20.11
N LEU A 156 -3.29 15.25 19.78
CA LEU A 156 -3.14 16.71 19.82
C LEU A 156 -3.97 17.42 18.74
N LYS A 157 -4.41 16.73 17.67
CA LYS A 157 -5.34 17.30 16.67
C LYS A 157 -6.66 17.79 17.28
N ARG A 158 -7.06 17.29 18.45
CA ARG A 158 -8.27 17.77 19.15
C ARG A 158 -8.22 19.26 19.51
N TYR A 159 -7.03 19.86 19.58
CA TYR A 159 -6.82 21.27 19.91
C TYR A 159 -6.84 22.20 18.70
N PHE A 160 -6.89 21.67 17.48
CA PHE A 160 -6.96 22.44 16.25
C PHE A 160 -8.33 22.19 15.58
N PRO A 161 -9.35 23.01 15.86
CA PRO A 161 -10.62 22.91 15.17
C PRO A 161 -10.38 23.09 13.67
N ARG A 162 -10.77 22.08 12.87
CA ARG A 162 -10.83 22.25 11.42
C ARG A 162 -11.93 23.27 11.17
N GLY A 163 -11.60 24.38 10.51
CA GLY A 163 -12.59 25.35 10.07
C GLY A 163 -13.65 24.63 9.26
N GLU A 164 -14.84 24.48 9.83
CA GLU A 164 -16.02 24.10 9.08
C GLU A 164 -16.31 25.30 8.17
N PHE A 165 -16.09 25.12 6.87
CA PHE A 165 -16.63 26.04 5.89
C PHE A 165 -18.15 25.92 5.99
N VAL A 166 -18.76 26.84 6.74
CA VAL A 166 -20.19 27.07 6.72
C VAL A 166 -20.52 27.53 5.31
N GLU A 167 -21.08 26.63 4.51
CA GLU A 167 -21.63 26.92 3.20
C GLU A 167 -22.89 27.78 3.44
N GLU A 168 -22.72 29.11 3.41
CA GLU A 168 -23.84 30.05 3.37
C GLU A 168 -24.63 29.81 2.07
N ARG A 169 -25.92 29.53 2.24
CA ARG A 169 -26.89 29.22 1.17
C ARG A 169 -27.18 30.41 0.27
#